data_AF-A0A2W5SQW0-F1
#
_entry.id   AF-A0A2W5SQW0-F1
#
_cell.length_a   1.000
_cell.length_b   1.000
_cell.length_c   1.000
_cell.angle_alpha   90.00
_cell.angle_beta   90.00
_cell.angle_gamma   90.00
#
_symmetry.space_group_name_H-M   'P 1'
#
loop_
_entity.id
_entity.type
_entity.pdbx_description
1 polymer ?
#
loop_
_entity_poly.entity_id
_entity_poly.type
_entity_poly.pdbx_seq_one_letter_code
_entity_poly.pdbx_strand_id
1 'polypeptide(L)'
;MLLSCAASAAPTGLEPEFTTLRSDSVTVSHALTQATELAISPLLSLTALSAWKWFQTAPSQRAQLAFYAQPWCWGPALALLLLILFKETVIARIPGAKKPLDVLQLVENKVSGLIASPLAIGALATALHHAMQNVDARSVSGLFIGTAWAADAGSGFAALPEWLTWTFAIVGSTVVYGSVWLASHTINVLILLSPFAVVDNVLKLLRFGLLVGLALLARLAPMVGAIACGVVVLFALLTAGYSYRWMRFGWSFATGFVRSRIAPTLEGGVFAFAGAGLGLPVRTTGWLRREAGGLVFHYRRAFVMPRRVAVTATLRVERGLLHPVLLDEFGRVAFRLTPRGRGKEVDIANALGGLLVEDMAAVRGLRGLRAWFSAVFADDVQAPLGG
;
A
#
# COMPACT_ATOMS: atom_id res chain seq x y z
N MET A 1 37.95 62.35 -3.17
CA MET A 1 38.67 61.82 -4.34
C MET A 1 39.53 60.66 -3.86
N LEU A 2 39.09 59.42 -4.08
CA LEU A 2 39.92 58.26 -4.39
C LEU A 2 38.95 57.11 -4.69
N LEU A 3 38.84 56.83 -5.98
CA LEU A 3 38.01 55.79 -6.59
C LEU A 3 38.57 54.39 -6.29
N SER A 4 37.63 53.47 -6.11
CA SER A 4 37.54 52.14 -6.75
C SER A 4 38.74 51.19 -6.71
N CYS A 5 38.56 50.07 -6.01
CA CYS A 5 38.95 48.74 -6.48
C CYS A 5 37.90 47.73 -5.96
N ALA A 6 36.69 47.81 -6.49
CA ALA A 6 35.78 46.67 -6.48
C ALA A 6 36.28 45.71 -7.57
N ALA A 7 37.02 44.68 -7.16
CA ALA A 7 37.31 43.55 -8.03
C ALA A 7 35.97 42.86 -8.36
N SER A 8 35.42 43.17 -9.53
CA SER A 8 34.37 42.40 -10.17
C SER A 8 34.95 41.04 -10.53
N ALA A 9 34.88 40.09 -9.60
CA ALA A 9 35.06 38.69 -9.91
C ALA A 9 33.87 38.29 -10.78
N ALA A 10 34.11 38.07 -12.07
CA ALA A 10 33.12 37.44 -12.95
C ALA A 10 32.67 36.13 -12.30
N PRO A 11 31.37 35.85 -12.20
CA PRO A 11 30.90 34.58 -11.66
C PRO A 11 31.48 33.48 -12.54
N THR A 12 32.38 32.68 -11.97
CA THR A 12 32.75 31.39 -12.55
C THR A 12 31.45 30.65 -12.81
N GLY A 13 31.22 30.18 -14.05
CA GLY A 13 29.94 29.60 -14.50
C GLY A 13 29.37 28.44 -13.67
N LEU A 14 30.10 27.98 -12.66
CA LEU A 14 29.70 27.00 -11.65
C LEU A 14 28.66 27.53 -10.65
N GLU A 15 28.73 28.78 -10.19
CA GLU A 15 27.78 29.36 -9.22
C GLU A 15 26.29 29.32 -9.66
N PRO A 16 25.95 29.75 -10.90
CA PRO A 16 24.57 29.63 -11.37
C PRO A 16 24.13 28.17 -11.57
N GLU A 17 25.04 27.30 -12.01
CA GLU A 17 24.78 25.86 -12.22
C GLU A 17 24.53 25.12 -10.88
N PHE A 18 25.31 25.42 -9.84
CA PHE A 18 25.06 24.89 -8.49
C PHE A 18 23.74 25.39 -7.89
N THR A 19 23.34 26.63 -8.20
CA THR A 19 22.09 27.21 -7.72
C THR A 19 20.86 26.54 -8.36
N THR A 20 20.91 26.30 -9.67
CA THR A 20 19.83 25.61 -10.41
C THR A 20 19.72 24.13 -10.01
N LEU A 21 20.85 23.42 -9.89
CA LEU A 21 20.88 22.03 -9.41
C LEU A 21 20.31 21.92 -7.99
N ARG A 22 20.64 22.88 -7.12
CA ARG A 22 20.10 22.95 -5.76
C ARG A 22 18.58 23.21 -5.77
N SER A 23 18.08 24.11 -6.61
CA SER A 23 16.63 24.36 -6.68
C SER A 23 15.84 23.15 -7.21
N ASP A 24 16.39 22.42 -8.18
CA ASP A 24 15.74 21.24 -8.76
C ASP A 24 15.72 20.08 -7.77
N SER A 25 16.85 19.83 -7.10
CA SER A 25 16.95 18.79 -6.07
C SER A 25 15.96 19.03 -4.91
N VAL A 26 15.78 20.28 -4.49
CA VAL A 26 14.81 20.66 -3.46
C VAL A 26 13.37 20.44 -3.96
N THR A 27 13.09 20.79 -5.21
CA THR A 27 11.75 20.61 -5.82
C THR A 27 11.38 19.13 -5.92
N VAL A 28 12.30 18.28 -6.40
CA VAL A 28 12.10 16.83 -6.46
C VAL A 28 11.94 16.25 -5.06
N SER A 29 12.75 16.69 -4.10
CA SER A 29 12.67 16.24 -2.70
C SER A 29 11.30 16.51 -2.08
N HIS A 30 10.75 17.71 -2.30
CA HIS A 30 9.41 18.08 -1.83
C HIS A 30 8.32 17.27 -2.54
N ALA A 31 8.40 17.12 -3.86
CA ALA A 31 7.41 16.36 -4.62
C ALA A 31 7.41 14.87 -4.23
N LEU A 32 8.59 14.27 -4.03
CA LEU A 32 8.74 12.89 -3.56
C LEU A 32 8.16 12.70 -2.16
N THR A 33 8.44 13.63 -1.25
CA THR A 33 7.89 13.59 0.11
C THR A 33 6.37 13.69 0.07
N GLN A 34 5.82 14.67 -0.64
CA GLN A 34 4.38 14.86 -0.78
C GLN A 34 3.70 13.62 -1.39
N ALA A 35 4.26 13.06 -2.46
CA ALA A 35 3.72 11.86 -3.09
C ALA A 35 3.75 10.65 -2.12
N THR A 36 4.83 10.51 -1.34
CA THR A 36 4.97 9.45 -0.33
C THR A 36 3.97 9.63 0.80
N GLU A 37 3.78 10.83 1.32
CA GLU A 37 2.78 11.13 2.35
C GLU A 37 1.36 10.89 1.86
N LEU A 38 1.02 11.38 0.66
CA LEU A 38 -0.29 11.15 0.04
C LEU A 38 -0.52 9.65 -0.23
N ALA A 39 0.52 8.88 -0.54
CA ALA A 39 0.41 7.44 -0.70
C ALA A 39 0.20 6.73 0.64
N ILE A 40 0.91 7.16 1.70
CA ILE A 40 0.79 6.54 3.02
C ILE A 40 -0.57 6.84 3.63
N SER A 41 -1.09 8.07 3.62
CA SER A 41 -2.41 8.39 4.19
C SER A 41 -3.12 9.48 3.38
N PRO A 42 -3.75 9.08 2.25
CA PRO A 42 -4.32 10.01 1.28
C PRO A 42 -5.28 11.04 1.90
N LEU A 43 -6.24 10.58 2.71
CA LEU A 43 -7.23 11.46 3.32
C LEU A 43 -6.60 12.47 4.29
N LEU A 44 -5.73 12.00 5.19
CA LEU A 44 -5.06 12.86 6.16
C LEU A 44 -4.15 13.88 5.47
N SER A 45 -3.28 13.42 4.57
CA SER A 45 -2.29 14.28 3.91
C SER A 45 -2.95 15.27 2.96
N LEU A 46 -3.95 14.84 2.18
CA LEU A 46 -4.70 15.74 1.30
C LEU A 46 -5.46 16.79 2.11
N THR A 47 -6.13 16.41 3.20
CA THR A 47 -6.86 17.36 4.05
C THR A 47 -5.91 18.36 4.70
N ALA A 48 -4.80 17.89 5.27
CA ALA A 48 -3.81 18.74 5.91
C ALA A 48 -3.16 19.72 4.92
N LEU A 49 -2.74 19.22 3.75
CA LEU A 49 -2.15 20.05 2.69
C LEU A 49 -3.14 21.11 2.19
N SER A 50 -4.39 20.73 1.99
CA SER A 50 -5.46 21.60 1.49
C SER A 50 -5.81 22.70 2.49
N ALA A 51 -5.98 22.35 3.77
CA ALA A 51 -6.23 23.32 4.83
C ALA A 51 -5.03 24.26 5.00
N TRP A 52 -3.81 23.73 5.02
CA TRP A 52 -2.59 24.53 5.09
C TRP A 52 -2.50 25.54 3.95
N LYS A 53 -2.72 25.11 2.70
CA LYS A 53 -2.70 25.98 1.52
C LYS A 53 -3.78 27.06 1.60
N TRP A 54 -4.99 26.73 2.06
CA TRP A 54 -6.07 27.70 2.25
C TRP A 54 -5.69 28.80 3.25
N PHE A 55 -5.15 28.43 4.41
CA PHE A 55 -4.79 29.39 5.46
C PHE A 55 -3.57 30.24 5.12
N GLN A 56 -2.61 29.70 4.36
CA GLN A 56 -1.46 30.45 3.86
C GLN A 56 -1.79 31.40 2.71
N THR A 57 -2.88 31.16 1.98
CA THR A 57 -3.26 32.01 0.83
C THR A 57 -3.98 33.26 1.33
N ALA A 58 -3.57 34.43 0.79
CA ALA A 58 -4.21 35.70 1.08
C ALA A 58 -5.73 35.65 0.79
N PRO A 59 -6.60 36.26 1.61
CA PRO A 59 -8.06 36.15 1.46
C PRO A 59 -8.57 36.50 0.06
N SER A 60 -7.94 37.48 -0.62
CA SER A 60 -8.28 37.90 -1.99
C SER A 60 -7.98 36.85 -3.06
N GLN A 61 -7.03 35.95 -2.82
CA GLN A 61 -6.59 34.93 -3.79
C GLN A 61 -7.22 33.55 -3.54
N ARG A 62 -7.92 33.36 -2.42
CA ARG A 62 -8.50 32.06 -2.04
C ARG A 62 -9.53 31.53 -3.05
N ALA A 63 -10.22 32.41 -3.76
CA ALA A 63 -11.17 32.01 -4.82
C ALA A 63 -10.49 31.35 -6.02
N GLN A 64 -9.20 31.61 -6.24
CA GLN A 64 -8.42 31.05 -7.36
C GLN A 64 -7.74 29.73 -7.02
N LEU A 65 -7.87 29.26 -5.76
CA LEU A 65 -7.31 27.99 -5.36
C LEU A 65 -8.03 26.83 -6.04
N ALA A 66 -7.25 25.81 -6.41
CA ALA A 66 -7.77 24.56 -6.96
C ALA A 66 -8.83 23.93 -6.04
N PHE A 67 -9.77 23.17 -6.62
CA PHE A 67 -10.94 22.65 -5.92
C PHE A 67 -10.60 21.90 -4.62
N TYR A 68 -9.50 21.14 -4.59
CA TYR A 68 -9.08 20.35 -3.41
C TYR A 68 -8.73 21.25 -2.20
N ALA A 69 -8.25 22.47 -2.44
CA ALA A 69 -7.88 23.43 -1.41
C ALA A 69 -9.08 24.23 -0.86
N GLN A 70 -10.28 24.05 -1.42
CA GLN A 70 -11.48 24.75 -0.97
C GLN A 70 -12.08 24.11 0.30
N PRO A 71 -12.61 24.89 1.26
CA PRO A 71 -13.15 24.37 2.53
C PRO A 71 -14.29 23.37 2.37
N TRP A 72 -15.11 23.52 1.33
CA TRP A 72 -16.18 22.57 1.04
C TRP A 72 -15.64 21.21 0.57
N CYS A 73 -14.39 21.13 0.12
CA CYS A 73 -13.74 19.88 -0.27
C CYS A 73 -13.00 19.23 0.92
N TRP A 74 -12.11 19.97 1.61
CA TRP A 74 -11.35 19.41 2.72
C TRP A 74 -12.12 19.37 4.05
N GLY A 75 -13.17 20.18 4.22
CA GLY A 75 -14.00 20.19 5.43
C GLY A 75 -14.72 18.86 5.70
N PRO A 76 -15.42 18.27 4.72
CA PRO A 76 -16.00 16.92 4.86
C PRO A 76 -14.95 15.85 5.13
N ALA A 77 -13.78 15.94 4.50
CA ALA A 77 -12.66 15.02 4.74
C ALA A 77 -12.13 15.15 6.19
N LEU A 78 -12.03 16.38 6.71
CA LEU A 78 -11.68 16.63 8.11
C LEU A 78 -12.74 16.06 9.07
N ALA A 79 -14.03 16.23 8.77
CA ALA A 79 -15.10 15.64 9.57
C ALA A 79 -15.01 14.11 9.60
N LEU A 80 -14.67 13.48 8.47
CA LEU A 80 -14.45 12.03 8.41
C LEU A 80 -13.22 11.60 9.23
N LEU A 81 -12.12 12.36 9.19
CA LEU A 81 -10.95 12.10 10.04
C LEU A 81 -11.28 12.21 11.54
N LEU A 82 -12.07 13.21 11.92
CA LEU A 82 -12.55 13.37 13.29
C LEU A 82 -13.46 12.21 13.70
N LEU A 83 -14.31 11.72 12.80
CA LEU A 83 -15.15 10.54 13.05
C LEU A 83 -14.30 9.27 13.21
N ILE A 84 -13.24 9.11 12.42
CA ILE A 84 -12.27 8.02 12.58
C ILE A 84 -11.58 8.13 13.95
N LEU A 85 -11.14 9.32 14.36
CA LEU A 85 -10.53 9.53 15.67
C LEU A 85 -11.52 9.26 16.82
N PHE A 86 -12.78 9.65 16.66
CA PHE A 86 -13.86 9.34 17.59
C PHE A 86 -14.11 7.83 17.70
N LYS A 87 -14.10 7.11 16.57
CA LYS A 87 -14.16 5.65 16.56
C LYS A 87 -13.05 5.05 17.42
N GLU A 88 -11.80 5.48 17.21
CA GLU A 88 -10.64 4.88 17.88
C GLU A 88 -10.66 5.11 19.40
N THR A 89 -11.24 6.22 19.84
CA THR A 89 -11.27 6.59 21.26
C THR A 89 -12.52 6.07 21.97
N VAL A 90 -13.70 6.14 21.35
CA VAL A 90 -14.98 5.82 21.98
C VAL A 90 -15.52 4.46 21.52
N ILE A 91 -15.70 4.28 20.21
CA ILE A 91 -16.39 3.10 19.67
C ILE A 91 -15.55 1.82 19.78
N ALA A 92 -14.22 1.94 19.76
CA ALA A 92 -13.32 0.80 19.95
C ALA A 92 -13.52 0.08 21.29
N ARG A 93 -14.19 0.72 22.27
CA ARG A 93 -14.54 0.12 23.57
C ARG A 93 -15.84 -0.70 23.53
N ILE A 94 -16.62 -0.59 22.45
CA ILE A 94 -17.89 -1.31 22.28
C ILE A 94 -17.62 -2.68 21.62
N PRO A 95 -17.95 -3.81 22.27
CA PRO A 95 -17.77 -5.14 21.69
C PRO A 95 -18.49 -5.28 20.35
N GLY A 96 -17.78 -5.74 19.31
CA GLY A 96 -18.35 -6.01 17.98
C GLY A 96 -18.52 -4.80 17.05
N ALA A 97 -18.53 -3.56 17.56
CA ALA A 97 -18.69 -2.35 16.72
C ALA A 97 -17.43 -1.98 15.92
N LYS A 98 -16.27 -2.47 16.35
CA LYS A 98 -14.97 -2.15 15.75
C LYS A 98 -14.82 -2.63 14.30
N LYS A 99 -15.21 -3.88 14.00
CA LYS A 99 -14.95 -4.50 12.69
C LYS A 99 -15.69 -3.86 11.51
N PRO A 100 -16.99 -3.52 11.61
CA PRO A 100 -17.65 -2.73 10.57
C PRO A 100 -16.91 -1.43 10.25
N LEU A 101 -16.38 -0.76 11.28
CA LEU A 101 -15.65 0.49 11.12
C LEU A 101 -14.23 0.28 10.58
N ASP A 102 -13.58 -0.84 10.85
CA ASP A 102 -12.31 -1.22 10.19
C ASP A 102 -12.53 -1.50 8.70
N VAL A 103 -13.65 -2.11 8.33
CA VAL A 103 -14.04 -2.32 6.92
C VAL A 103 -14.27 -0.97 6.22
N LEU A 104 -15.01 -0.06 6.85
CA LEU A 104 -15.24 1.28 6.31
C LEU A 104 -13.92 2.04 6.10
N GLN A 105 -13.01 1.97 7.07
CA GLN A 105 -11.69 2.60 6.99
C GLN A 105 -10.81 1.98 5.88
N LEU A 106 -10.90 0.67 5.66
CA LEU A 106 -10.20 0.02 4.56
C LEU A 106 -10.72 0.50 3.19
N VAL A 107 -12.05 0.62 3.04
CA VAL A 107 -12.70 1.13 1.83
C VAL A 107 -12.34 2.58 1.59
N GLU A 108 -12.44 3.41 2.64
CA GLU A 108 -12.03 4.83 2.62
C GLU A 108 -10.60 4.96 2.10
N ASN A 109 -9.62 4.29 2.73
CA ASN A 109 -8.21 4.40 2.34
C ASN A 109 -7.96 3.96 0.89
N LYS A 110 -8.79 3.06 0.36
CA LYS A 110 -8.71 2.64 -1.04
C LYS A 110 -9.26 3.71 -1.99
N VAL A 111 -10.44 4.25 -1.67
CA VAL A 111 -11.10 5.30 -2.46
C VAL A 111 -10.30 6.60 -2.43
N SER A 112 -9.86 7.04 -1.24
CA SER A 112 -9.07 8.26 -1.08
C SER A 112 -7.71 8.16 -1.76
N GLY A 113 -7.08 6.98 -1.76
CA GLY A 113 -5.86 6.74 -2.54
C GLY A 113 -6.07 6.92 -4.04
N LEU A 114 -7.15 6.36 -4.59
CA LEU A 114 -7.46 6.55 -6.01
C LEU A 114 -7.74 8.03 -6.34
N ILE A 115 -8.46 8.75 -5.48
CA ILE A 115 -8.74 10.19 -5.66
C ILE A 115 -7.48 11.04 -5.54
N ALA A 116 -6.57 10.71 -4.62
CA ALA A 116 -5.32 11.45 -4.42
C ALA A 116 -4.26 11.13 -5.48
N SER A 117 -4.37 9.99 -6.17
CA SER A 117 -3.36 9.53 -7.13
C SER A 117 -3.04 10.52 -8.25
N PRO A 118 -3.99 11.22 -8.91
CA PRO A 118 -3.64 12.15 -9.99
C PRO A 118 -2.84 13.35 -9.49
N LEU A 119 -3.14 13.83 -8.27
CA LEU A 119 -2.40 14.93 -7.65
C LEU A 119 -0.98 14.51 -7.29
N ALA A 120 -0.82 13.35 -6.64
CA ALA A 120 0.48 12.84 -6.22
C ALA A 120 1.37 12.48 -7.43
N ILE A 121 0.81 11.75 -8.40
CA ILE A 121 1.51 11.34 -9.63
C ILE A 121 1.86 12.57 -10.46
N GLY A 122 0.91 13.50 -10.64
CA GLY A 122 1.15 14.72 -11.43
C GLY A 122 2.25 15.59 -10.83
N ALA A 123 2.19 15.86 -9.51
CA ALA A 123 3.21 16.69 -8.84
C ALA A 123 4.61 16.07 -8.93
N LEU A 124 4.73 14.75 -8.70
CA LEU A 124 6.01 14.05 -8.80
C LEU A 124 6.49 13.96 -10.25
N ALA A 125 5.60 13.70 -11.21
CA ALA A 125 5.96 13.61 -12.63
C ALA A 125 6.47 14.94 -13.16
N THR A 126 5.83 16.07 -12.81
CA THR A 126 6.32 17.40 -13.18
C THR A 126 7.71 17.66 -12.61
N ALA A 127 7.94 17.36 -11.32
CA ALA A 127 9.24 17.55 -10.70
C ALA A 127 10.34 16.67 -11.33
N LEU A 128 10.03 15.40 -11.60
CA LEU A 128 10.94 14.47 -12.27
C LEU A 128 11.24 14.89 -13.71
N HIS A 129 10.22 15.31 -14.46
CA HIS A 129 10.38 15.80 -15.83
C HIS A 129 11.34 16.99 -15.86
N HIS A 130 11.12 18.01 -15.03
CA HIS A 130 12.04 19.16 -14.94
C HIS A 130 13.46 18.75 -14.56
N ALA A 131 13.61 17.88 -13.56
CA ALA A 131 14.92 17.38 -13.18
C ALA A 131 15.62 16.63 -14.33
N MET A 132 14.89 15.80 -15.09
CA MET A 132 15.44 15.05 -16.23
C MET A 132 15.91 15.98 -17.37
N GLN A 133 15.25 17.12 -17.57
CA GLN A 133 15.67 18.11 -18.58
C GLN A 133 16.97 18.82 -18.20
N ASN A 134 17.28 18.91 -16.91
CA ASN A 134 18.44 19.63 -16.38
C ASN A 134 19.61 18.70 -16.00
N VAL A 135 19.51 17.40 -16.28
CA VAL A 135 20.58 16.43 -16.03
C VAL A 135 21.52 16.36 -17.22
N ASP A 136 22.73 16.87 -17.04
CA ASP A 136 23.83 16.73 -17.98
C ASP A 136 24.22 15.25 -18.18
N ALA A 137 24.47 14.87 -19.44
CA ALA A 137 24.80 13.50 -19.85
C ALA A 137 25.98 12.88 -19.07
N ARG A 138 26.91 13.72 -18.61
CA ARG A 138 28.11 13.30 -17.85
C ARG A 138 27.78 12.76 -16.46
N SER A 139 26.67 13.19 -15.87
CA SER A 139 26.24 12.85 -14.51
C SER A 139 25.61 11.44 -14.42
N VAL A 140 24.99 10.98 -15.52
CA VAL A 140 24.29 9.68 -15.60
C VAL A 140 25.23 8.56 -16.07
N SER A 141 26.18 8.89 -16.93
CA SER A 141 27.16 7.93 -17.49
C SER A 141 28.11 7.32 -16.43
N GLY A 142 28.18 7.88 -15.22
CA GLY A 142 28.94 7.29 -14.11
C GLY A 142 28.21 6.18 -13.34
N LEU A 143 26.88 6.05 -13.52
CA LEU A 143 26.04 5.06 -12.84
C LEU A 143 25.73 3.82 -13.68
N PHE A 144 25.96 3.89 -14.99
CA PHE A 144 25.87 2.76 -15.92
C PHE A 144 27.25 2.50 -16.51
N ILE A 145 27.63 1.23 -16.67
CA ILE A 145 28.90 0.84 -17.32
C ILE A 145 28.94 1.51 -18.69
N GLY A 146 29.77 2.55 -18.84
CA GLY A 146 29.94 3.28 -20.09
C GLY A 146 30.46 2.33 -21.16
N THR A 147 29.61 1.95 -22.10
CA THR A 147 30.08 1.36 -23.35
C THR A 147 30.80 2.46 -24.13
N ALA A 148 31.91 2.12 -24.80
CA ALA A 148 32.79 3.08 -25.48
C ALA A 148 32.11 3.96 -26.54
N TRP A 149 30.84 3.69 -26.87
CA TRP A 149 29.98 4.49 -27.75
C TRP A 149 29.28 5.66 -27.06
N ALA A 150 29.35 5.78 -25.72
CA ALA A 150 28.72 6.87 -24.96
C ALA A 150 29.64 8.10 -24.78
N ALA A 151 30.89 8.05 -25.25
CA ALA A 151 31.87 9.12 -25.02
C ALA A 151 31.68 10.35 -25.92
N ASP A 152 30.94 10.22 -27.05
CA ASP A 152 30.78 11.30 -28.04
C ASP A 152 29.32 11.81 -28.16
N ALA A 153 28.38 11.23 -27.42
CA ALA A 153 26.98 11.66 -27.40
C ALA A 153 26.74 12.64 -26.25
N GLY A 154 26.84 13.95 -26.53
CA GLY A 154 26.47 15.03 -25.62
C GLY A 154 24.95 15.11 -25.34
N SER A 155 24.28 14.00 -25.11
CA SER A 155 22.81 13.93 -25.20
C SER A 155 22.25 13.01 -24.11
N GLY A 156 22.07 13.56 -22.90
CA GLY A 156 21.40 12.90 -21.78
C GLY A 156 19.88 12.79 -22.00
N PHE A 157 19.09 12.75 -20.92
CA PHE A 157 17.62 12.76 -21.01
C PHE A 157 17.06 13.98 -21.76
N ALA A 158 17.79 15.10 -21.79
CA ALA A 158 17.44 16.33 -22.51
C ALA A 158 17.35 16.17 -24.03
N ALA A 159 17.96 15.12 -24.60
CA ALA A 159 17.88 14.85 -26.04
C ALA A 159 16.76 13.88 -26.43
N LEU A 160 16.08 13.29 -25.43
CA LEU A 160 14.88 12.51 -25.71
C LEU A 160 13.75 13.45 -26.12
N PRO A 161 12.86 13.00 -27.04
CA PRO A 161 11.63 13.74 -27.32
C PRO A 161 10.85 14.01 -26.04
N GLU A 162 10.25 15.21 -25.94
CA GLU A 162 9.54 15.66 -24.73
C GLU A 162 8.50 14.64 -24.23
N TRP A 163 7.71 14.08 -25.15
CA TRP A 163 6.69 13.06 -24.85
C TRP A 163 7.27 11.81 -24.15
N LEU A 164 8.50 11.43 -24.48
CA LEU A 164 9.16 10.27 -23.91
C LEU A 164 9.62 10.55 -22.47
N THR A 165 10.15 11.74 -22.20
CA THR A 165 10.50 12.16 -20.83
C THR A 165 9.27 12.27 -19.93
N TRP A 166 8.15 12.81 -20.45
CA TRP A 166 6.86 12.79 -19.75
C TRP A 166 6.37 11.38 -19.48
N THR A 167 6.50 10.48 -20.46
CA THR A 167 6.12 9.06 -20.29
C THR A 167 6.91 8.42 -19.15
N PHE A 168 8.23 8.59 -19.11
CA PHE A 168 9.06 8.09 -18.02
C PHE A 168 8.69 8.70 -16.67
N ALA A 169 8.47 10.01 -16.62
CA ALA A 169 8.12 10.71 -15.39
C ALA A 169 6.77 10.24 -14.83
N ILE A 170 5.75 10.06 -15.69
CA ILE A 170 4.41 9.57 -15.29
C ILE A 170 4.49 8.11 -14.82
N VAL A 171 5.17 7.24 -15.59
CA VAL A 171 5.32 5.82 -15.25
C VAL A 171 6.10 5.67 -13.94
N GLY A 172 7.23 6.35 -13.80
CA GLY A 172 8.03 6.36 -12.58
C GLY A 172 7.23 6.84 -11.38
N SER A 173 6.51 7.95 -11.52
CA SER A 173 5.67 8.50 -10.44
C SER A 173 4.53 7.57 -10.04
N THR A 174 3.91 6.90 -11.02
CA THR A 174 2.87 5.89 -10.79
C THR A 174 3.40 4.68 -10.04
N VAL A 175 4.60 4.20 -10.41
CA VAL A 175 5.27 3.08 -9.74
C VAL A 175 5.61 3.46 -8.30
N VAL A 176 6.18 4.64 -8.07
CA VAL A 176 6.51 5.15 -6.73
C VAL A 176 5.25 5.27 -5.87
N TYR A 177 4.25 6.02 -6.34
CA TYR A 177 3.00 6.25 -5.62
C TYR A 177 2.27 4.93 -5.35
N GLY A 178 2.08 4.11 -6.39
CA GLY A 178 1.36 2.85 -6.32
C GLY A 178 1.99 1.86 -5.36
N SER A 179 3.32 1.76 -5.34
CA SER A 179 4.04 0.85 -4.44
C SER A 179 3.90 1.27 -2.98
N VAL A 180 4.13 2.55 -2.66
CA VAL A 180 3.98 3.08 -1.29
C VAL A 180 2.53 2.97 -0.83
N TRP A 181 1.57 3.29 -1.69
CA TRP A 181 0.15 3.19 -1.38
C TRP A 181 -0.26 1.75 -1.07
N LEU A 182 0.24 0.79 -1.86
CA LEU A 182 -0.04 -0.63 -1.67
C LEU A 182 0.57 -1.18 -0.37
N ALA A 183 1.82 -0.79 -0.07
CA ALA A 183 2.49 -1.12 1.18
C ALA A 183 1.72 -0.55 2.38
N SER A 184 1.33 0.73 2.34
CA SER A 184 0.52 1.36 3.39
C SER A 184 -0.87 0.72 3.52
N HIS A 185 -1.50 0.36 2.39
CA HIS A 185 -2.79 -0.32 2.39
C HIS A 185 -2.74 -1.67 3.14
N THR A 186 -1.59 -2.35 3.10
CA THR A 186 -1.37 -3.59 3.86
C THR A 186 -1.55 -3.38 5.36
N ILE A 187 -1.14 -2.22 5.91
CA ILE A 187 -1.33 -1.88 7.32
C ILE A 187 -2.83 -1.86 7.67
N ASN A 188 -3.67 -1.26 6.81
CA ASN A 188 -5.13 -1.25 7.03
C ASN A 188 -5.74 -2.65 6.94
N VAL A 189 -5.23 -3.50 6.07
CA VAL A 189 -5.65 -4.91 6.00
C VAL A 189 -5.27 -5.65 7.28
N LEU A 190 -4.07 -5.43 7.81
CA LEU A 190 -3.63 -6.05 9.07
C LEU A 190 -4.48 -5.59 10.27
N ILE A 191 -4.84 -4.30 10.33
CA ILE A 191 -5.77 -3.77 11.34
C ILE A 191 -7.15 -4.46 11.22
N LEU A 192 -7.67 -4.62 10.00
CA LEU A 192 -8.93 -5.32 9.78
C LEU A 192 -8.88 -6.78 10.26
N LEU A 193 -7.75 -7.46 10.09
CA LEU A 193 -7.58 -8.88 10.43
C LEU A 193 -7.14 -9.14 11.86
N SER A 194 -6.66 -8.12 12.57
CA SER A 194 -6.18 -8.27 13.93
C SER A 194 -7.36 -8.31 14.92
N PRO A 195 -7.47 -9.35 15.77
CA PRO A 195 -8.47 -9.39 16.81
C PRO A 195 -8.03 -8.63 18.08
N PHE A 196 -6.79 -8.10 18.12
CA PHE A 196 -6.20 -7.51 19.32
C PHE A 196 -6.04 -6.00 19.17
N ALA A 197 -6.64 -5.22 20.08
CA ALA A 197 -6.56 -3.76 20.05
C ALA A 197 -5.13 -3.21 20.15
N VAL A 198 -4.23 -3.90 20.88
CA VAL A 198 -2.84 -3.50 21.04
C VAL A 198 -2.10 -3.50 19.69
N VAL A 199 -2.27 -4.56 18.89
CA VAL A 199 -1.63 -4.68 17.58
C VAL A 199 -2.09 -3.55 16.66
N ASP A 200 -3.39 -3.23 16.68
CA ASP A 200 -3.95 -2.16 15.85
C ASP A 200 -3.39 -0.80 16.21
N ASN A 201 -3.26 -0.53 17.52
CA ASN A 201 -2.70 0.74 18.00
C ASN A 201 -1.22 0.87 17.60
N VAL A 202 -0.43 -0.20 17.70
CA VAL A 202 0.97 -0.21 17.26
C VAL A 202 1.06 0.04 15.75
N LEU A 203 0.23 -0.63 14.94
CA LEU A 203 0.21 -0.44 13.49
C LEU A 203 -0.19 1.00 13.08
N LYS A 204 -1.18 1.58 13.78
CA LYS A 204 -1.60 2.97 13.56
C LYS A 204 -0.53 3.97 13.98
N LEU A 205 0.10 3.74 15.14
CA LEU A 205 1.18 4.58 15.64
C LEU A 205 2.40 4.53 14.72
N LEU A 206 2.77 3.36 14.21
CA LEU A 206 3.86 3.21 13.25
C LEU A 206 3.57 4.02 11.97
N ARG A 207 2.35 3.89 11.42
CA ARG A 207 1.94 4.63 10.22
C ARG A 207 1.94 6.13 10.45
N PHE A 208 1.36 6.59 11.56
CA PHE A 208 1.32 8.01 11.92
C PHE A 208 2.71 8.57 12.19
N GLY A 209 3.54 7.83 12.92
CA GLY A 209 4.93 8.20 13.21
C GLY A 209 5.76 8.30 11.94
N LEU A 210 5.58 7.40 10.98
CA LEU A 210 6.23 7.47 9.67
C LEU A 210 5.82 8.76 8.92
N LEU A 211 4.53 9.06 8.85
CA LEU A 211 4.03 10.28 8.21
C LEU A 211 4.60 11.55 8.84
N VAL A 212 4.49 11.68 10.16
CA VAL A 212 5.00 12.85 10.89
C VAL A 212 6.52 12.96 10.77
N GLY A 213 7.23 11.83 10.87
CA GLY A 213 8.67 11.79 10.72
C GLY A 213 9.14 12.26 9.35
N LEU A 214 8.52 11.79 8.27
CA LEU A 214 8.83 12.22 6.91
C LEU A 214 8.52 13.71 6.68
N ALA A 215 7.36 14.18 7.15
CA ALA A 215 6.98 15.59 7.06
C ALA A 215 7.96 16.52 7.80
N LEU A 216 8.38 16.13 9.01
CA LEU A 216 9.34 16.91 9.79
C LEU A 216 10.73 16.91 9.13
N LEU A 217 11.21 15.74 8.68
CA LEU A 217 12.49 15.65 7.99
C LEU A 217 12.50 16.48 6.70
N ALA A 218 11.44 16.44 5.91
CA ALA A 218 11.33 17.23 4.68
C ALA A 218 11.31 18.74 4.94
N ARG A 219 10.84 19.18 6.11
CA ARG A 219 10.80 20.60 6.48
C ARG A 219 12.11 21.10 7.09
N LEU A 220 12.78 20.26 7.87
CA LEU A 220 14.03 20.62 8.57
C LEU A 220 15.27 20.42 7.70
N ALA A 221 15.29 19.35 6.92
CA ALA A 221 16.41 18.98 6.05
C ALA A 221 15.88 18.27 4.80
N PRO A 222 15.47 19.02 3.74
CA PRO A 222 14.80 18.48 2.57
C PRO A 222 15.50 17.27 1.93
N MET A 223 16.84 17.29 1.88
CA MET A 223 17.63 16.18 1.34
C MET A 223 17.57 14.93 2.23
N VAL A 224 17.60 15.08 3.56
CA VAL A 224 17.45 13.96 4.50
C VAL A 224 16.04 13.38 4.41
N GLY A 225 15.03 14.25 4.28
CA GLY A 225 13.65 13.85 4.01
C GLY A 225 13.52 13.05 2.72
N ALA A 226 14.18 13.48 1.65
CA ALA A 226 14.19 12.75 0.37
C ALA A 226 14.89 11.39 0.47
N ILE A 227 16.02 11.29 1.18
CA ILE A 227 16.70 10.01 1.43
C ILE A 227 15.78 9.07 2.23
N ALA A 228 15.14 9.57 3.28
CA ALA A 228 14.19 8.79 4.08
C ALA A 228 13.00 8.31 3.23
N CYS A 229 12.44 9.18 2.37
CA CYS A 229 11.40 8.78 1.42
C CYS A 229 11.92 7.74 0.43
N GLY A 230 13.15 7.88 -0.08
CA GLY A 230 13.79 6.90 -0.96
C GLY A 230 13.90 5.51 -0.31
N VAL A 231 14.24 5.43 0.97
CA VAL A 231 14.26 4.17 1.73
C VAL A 231 12.86 3.56 1.84
N VAL A 232 11.84 4.38 2.13
CA VAL A 232 10.44 3.94 2.18
C VAL A 232 9.96 3.43 0.82
N VAL A 233 10.28 4.15 -0.26
CA VAL A 233 9.95 3.76 -1.64
C VAL A 233 10.65 2.46 -2.01
N LEU A 234 11.93 2.30 -1.71
CA LEU A 234 12.67 1.07 -1.96
C LEU A 234 12.03 -0.11 -1.22
N PHE A 235 11.73 0.05 0.07
CA PHE A 235 11.03 -0.97 0.85
C PHE A 235 9.66 -1.31 0.24
N ALA A 236 8.90 -0.30 -0.18
CA ALA A 236 7.60 -0.48 -0.81
C ALA A 236 7.69 -1.21 -2.16
N LEU A 237 8.71 -0.92 -2.97
CA LEU A 237 8.97 -1.62 -4.24
C LEU A 237 9.28 -3.09 -4.03
N LEU A 238 10.18 -3.40 -3.09
CA LEU A 238 10.56 -4.78 -2.75
C LEU A 238 9.37 -5.59 -2.20
N THR A 239 8.44 -4.93 -1.51
CA THR A 239 7.26 -5.58 -0.90
C THR A 239 5.99 -5.51 -1.75
N ALA A 240 5.99 -4.79 -2.89
CA ALA A 240 4.80 -4.51 -3.69
C ALA A 240 4.03 -5.78 -4.10
N GLY A 241 4.72 -6.82 -4.57
CA GLY A 241 4.09 -8.09 -4.96
C GLY A 241 3.43 -8.84 -3.78
N TYR A 242 3.98 -8.68 -2.58
CA TYR A 242 3.39 -9.21 -1.35
C TYR A 242 2.19 -8.37 -0.89
N SER A 243 2.34 -7.05 -0.87
CA SER A 243 1.28 -6.10 -0.54
C SER A 243 0.08 -6.18 -1.48
N TYR A 244 0.30 -6.51 -2.77
CA TYR A 244 -0.78 -6.77 -3.73
C TYR A 244 -1.67 -7.95 -3.31
N ARG A 245 -1.06 -9.04 -2.86
CA ARG A 245 -1.79 -10.22 -2.38
C ARG A 245 -2.60 -9.90 -1.12
N TRP A 246 -2.03 -9.10 -0.23
CA TRP A 246 -2.74 -8.56 0.93
C TRP A 246 -3.93 -7.68 0.57
N MET A 247 -3.77 -6.77 -0.39
CA MET A 247 -4.87 -5.91 -0.84
C MET A 247 -6.04 -6.73 -1.38
N ARG A 248 -5.76 -7.75 -2.22
CA ARG A 248 -6.82 -8.64 -2.73
C ARG A 248 -7.50 -9.41 -1.60
N PHE A 249 -6.72 -9.97 -0.67
CA PHE A 249 -7.25 -10.70 0.48
C PHE A 249 -8.12 -9.80 1.38
N GLY A 250 -7.62 -8.62 1.74
CA GLY A 250 -8.33 -7.64 2.56
C GLY A 250 -9.62 -7.16 1.90
N TRP A 251 -9.63 -6.96 0.58
CA TRP A 251 -10.84 -6.59 -0.16
C TRP A 251 -11.90 -7.70 -0.14
N SER A 252 -11.49 -8.96 -0.38
CA SER A 252 -12.41 -10.10 -0.25
C SER A 252 -12.89 -10.31 1.18
N PHE A 253 -12.05 -10.03 2.18
CA PHE A 253 -12.44 -10.09 3.58
C PHE A 253 -13.49 -9.02 3.90
N ALA A 254 -13.25 -7.76 3.51
CA ALA A 254 -14.18 -6.64 3.71
C ALA A 254 -15.54 -6.89 3.05
N THR A 255 -15.54 -7.29 1.77
CA THR A 255 -16.78 -7.61 1.05
C THR A 255 -17.47 -8.84 1.62
N GLY A 256 -16.72 -9.87 2.03
CA GLY A 256 -17.25 -11.04 2.72
C GLY A 256 -17.87 -10.71 4.06
N PHE A 257 -17.30 -9.75 4.80
CA PHE A 257 -17.83 -9.28 6.07
C PHE A 257 -19.17 -8.53 5.89
N VAL A 258 -19.25 -7.61 4.94
CA VAL A 258 -20.51 -6.90 4.61
C VAL A 258 -21.59 -7.90 4.17
N ARG A 259 -21.20 -8.92 3.39
CA ARG A 259 -22.10 -9.96 2.87
C ARG A 259 -22.24 -11.17 3.81
N SER A 260 -21.77 -11.09 5.05
CA SER A 260 -21.77 -12.23 5.99
C SER A 260 -23.16 -12.79 6.27
N ARG A 261 -24.17 -11.90 6.28
CA ARG A 261 -25.59 -12.27 6.46
C ARG A 261 -26.19 -13.02 5.25
N ILE A 262 -25.51 -13.01 4.10
CA ILE A 262 -25.98 -13.68 2.88
C ILE A 262 -25.34 -15.07 2.79
N ALA A 263 -26.15 -16.12 2.63
CA ALA A 263 -25.66 -17.49 2.43
C ALA A 263 -24.69 -17.56 1.23
N PRO A 264 -23.49 -18.15 1.37
CA PRO A 264 -22.60 -18.38 0.23
C PRO A 264 -23.25 -19.38 -0.73
N THR A 265 -23.08 -19.14 -2.02
CA THR A 265 -23.48 -20.12 -3.05
C THR A 265 -22.44 -21.24 -3.05
N LEU A 266 -22.86 -22.48 -2.80
CA LEU A 266 -21.98 -23.65 -2.69
C LEU A 266 -21.98 -24.53 -3.95
N GLU A 267 -22.95 -24.36 -4.84
CA GLU A 267 -23.13 -25.16 -6.08
C GLU A 267 -21.93 -25.10 -7.04
N GLY A 268 -21.13 -24.03 -6.97
CA GLY A 268 -19.93 -23.83 -7.79
C GLY A 268 -18.61 -24.02 -7.04
N GLY A 269 -18.63 -24.61 -5.85
CA GLY A 269 -17.47 -24.71 -4.96
C GLY A 269 -17.30 -23.53 -4.01
N VAL A 270 -16.31 -23.65 -3.12
CA VAL A 270 -16.06 -22.72 -2.03
C VAL A 270 -14.91 -21.80 -2.39
N PHE A 271 -15.15 -20.48 -2.38
CA PHE A 271 -14.09 -19.51 -2.60
C PHE A 271 -13.10 -19.50 -1.43
N ALA A 272 -11.81 -19.65 -1.74
CA ALA A 272 -10.76 -19.84 -0.75
C ALA A 272 -9.43 -19.19 -1.18
N PHE A 273 -8.58 -18.94 -0.19
CA PHE A 273 -7.21 -18.48 -0.35
C PHE A 273 -6.25 -19.58 0.04
N ALA A 274 -5.29 -19.91 -0.82
CA ALA A 274 -4.25 -20.89 -0.52
C ALA A 274 -3.41 -20.44 0.69
N GLY A 275 -3.13 -21.38 1.59
CA GLY A 275 -2.15 -21.22 2.66
C GLY A 275 -0.80 -21.84 2.30
N ALA A 276 0.08 -21.96 3.29
CA ALA A 276 1.39 -22.57 3.10
C ALA A 276 1.26 -24.10 2.87
N GLY A 277 2.13 -24.66 2.03
CA GLY A 277 2.20 -26.12 1.81
C GLY A 277 1.58 -26.64 0.51
N LEU A 278 0.87 -25.81 -0.27
CA LEU A 278 0.30 -26.21 -1.57
C LEU A 278 1.25 -26.00 -2.77
N GLY A 279 2.51 -25.62 -2.54
CA GLY A 279 3.45 -25.22 -3.60
C GLY A 279 3.01 -23.94 -4.36
N LEU A 280 2.03 -23.21 -3.82
CA LEU A 280 1.53 -21.95 -4.37
C LEU A 280 1.93 -20.78 -3.48
N PRO A 281 2.08 -19.56 -4.04
CA PRO A 281 2.24 -18.37 -3.22
C PRO A 281 1.06 -18.21 -2.25
N VAL A 282 1.34 -17.95 -0.98
CA VAL A 282 0.32 -17.73 0.06
C VAL A 282 -0.65 -16.63 -0.34
N ARG A 283 -1.94 -16.81 0.00
CA ARG A 283 -3.09 -15.97 -0.40
C ARG A 283 -3.38 -15.95 -1.91
N THR A 284 -3.01 -17.03 -2.63
CA THR A 284 -3.50 -17.23 -4.00
C THR A 284 -5.01 -17.50 -3.97
N THR A 285 -5.76 -16.73 -4.76
CA THR A 285 -7.22 -16.77 -4.83
C THR A 285 -7.70 -17.89 -5.75
N GLY A 286 -8.71 -18.65 -5.32
CA GLY A 286 -9.31 -19.70 -6.13
C GLY A 286 -10.62 -20.25 -5.58
N TRP A 287 -11.09 -21.31 -6.21
CA TRP A 287 -12.30 -22.04 -5.86
C TRP A 287 -11.95 -23.48 -5.55
N LEU A 288 -12.32 -23.93 -4.35
CA LEU A 288 -12.18 -25.32 -3.92
C LEU A 288 -13.45 -26.08 -4.32
N ARG A 289 -13.28 -27.16 -5.09
CA ARG A 289 -14.36 -28.00 -5.59
C ARG A 289 -14.08 -29.46 -5.29
N ARG A 290 -15.13 -30.23 -5.07
CA ARG A 290 -15.04 -31.69 -5.04
C ARG A 290 -15.24 -32.21 -6.45
N GLU A 291 -14.27 -32.97 -6.94
CA GLU A 291 -14.31 -33.69 -8.22
C GLU A 291 -14.24 -35.20 -7.95
N ALA A 292 -14.48 -36.03 -8.97
CA ALA A 292 -14.55 -37.49 -8.85
C ALA A 292 -13.30 -38.13 -8.21
N GLY A 293 -12.14 -37.48 -8.30
CA GLY A 293 -10.86 -37.92 -7.72
C GLY A 293 -10.45 -37.25 -6.41
N GLY A 294 -11.29 -36.40 -5.81
CA GLY A 294 -10.98 -35.70 -4.55
C GLY A 294 -11.20 -34.20 -4.61
N LEU A 295 -10.58 -33.47 -3.67
CA LEU A 295 -10.67 -32.01 -3.62
C LEU A 295 -9.67 -31.38 -4.60
N VAL A 296 -10.14 -30.42 -5.41
CA VAL A 296 -9.34 -29.73 -6.42
C VAL A 296 -9.47 -28.23 -6.23
N PHE A 297 -8.32 -27.55 -6.17
CA PHE A 297 -8.25 -26.10 -6.08
C PHE A 297 -8.03 -25.47 -7.46
N HIS A 298 -9.05 -24.75 -7.93
CA HIS A 298 -9.03 -24.04 -9.20
C HIS A 298 -8.58 -22.61 -8.98
N TYR A 299 -7.46 -22.20 -9.59
CA TYR A 299 -6.91 -20.86 -9.42
C TYR A 299 -6.48 -20.23 -10.73
N ARG A 300 -6.30 -18.90 -10.71
CA ARG A 300 -5.78 -18.11 -11.85
C ARG A 300 -4.61 -17.27 -11.38
N ARG A 301 -3.48 -17.34 -12.09
CA ARG A 301 -2.31 -16.47 -11.86
C ARG A 301 -2.46 -15.24 -12.76
N ALA A 302 -2.59 -14.05 -12.16
CA ALA A 302 -2.56 -12.76 -12.87
C ALA A 302 -3.38 -12.73 -14.19
N PHE A 303 -4.65 -13.13 -14.13
CA PHE A 303 -5.63 -13.12 -15.24
C PHE A 303 -5.47 -14.16 -16.38
N VAL A 304 -4.36 -14.91 -16.48
CA VAL A 304 -4.14 -15.86 -17.60
C VAL A 304 -4.37 -17.32 -17.17
N MET A 305 -5.22 -18.02 -17.94
CA MET A 305 -5.55 -19.46 -17.93
C MET A 305 -5.92 -20.12 -16.56
N PRO A 306 -7.04 -20.89 -16.47
CA PRO A 306 -7.35 -21.65 -15.27
C PRO A 306 -6.34 -22.79 -15.08
N ARG A 307 -5.70 -22.84 -13.91
CA ARG A 307 -4.88 -23.97 -13.46
C ARG A 307 -5.55 -24.70 -12.30
N ARG A 308 -5.23 -25.97 -12.15
CA ARG A 308 -5.79 -26.86 -11.13
C ARG A 308 -4.65 -27.47 -10.32
N VAL A 309 -4.84 -27.52 -9.00
CA VAL A 309 -3.96 -28.26 -8.09
C VAL A 309 -4.82 -29.27 -7.34
N ALA A 310 -4.43 -30.54 -7.38
CA ALA A 310 -5.03 -31.55 -6.53
C ALA A 310 -4.68 -31.24 -5.07
N VAL A 311 -5.68 -31.30 -4.21
CA VAL A 311 -5.54 -30.97 -2.79
C VAL A 311 -5.39 -32.26 -1.99
N THR A 312 -4.62 -32.20 -0.91
CA THR A 312 -4.48 -33.31 0.05
C THR A 312 -5.85 -33.84 0.48
N ALA A 313 -5.98 -35.16 0.57
CA ALA A 313 -7.26 -35.83 0.80
C ALA A 313 -7.85 -35.60 2.20
N THR A 314 -7.04 -35.19 3.18
CA THR A 314 -7.42 -35.09 4.60
C THR A 314 -7.43 -33.63 5.06
N LEU A 315 -8.51 -32.92 4.76
CA LEU A 315 -8.74 -31.56 5.28
C LEU A 315 -9.71 -31.56 6.46
N ARG A 316 -9.51 -30.62 7.38
CA ARG A 316 -10.43 -30.34 8.50
C ARG A 316 -10.85 -28.89 8.49
N VAL A 317 -12.09 -28.60 8.87
CA VAL A 317 -12.64 -27.25 8.95
C VAL A 317 -12.53 -26.77 10.39
N GLU A 318 -11.76 -25.72 10.64
CA GLU A 318 -11.68 -25.08 11.95
C GLU A 318 -12.56 -23.82 11.99
N ARG A 319 -13.39 -23.69 13.03
CA ARG A 319 -14.19 -22.48 13.31
C ARG A 319 -13.28 -21.35 13.82
N GLY A 320 -12.57 -20.69 12.91
CA GLY A 320 -11.69 -19.57 13.26
C GLY A 320 -12.42 -18.34 13.81
N LEU A 321 -11.71 -17.52 14.61
CA LEU A 321 -12.28 -16.36 15.31
C LEU A 321 -12.93 -15.32 14.39
N LEU A 322 -12.34 -15.09 13.22
CA LEU A 322 -12.80 -14.08 12.24
C LEU A 322 -13.35 -14.69 10.96
N HIS A 323 -12.77 -15.82 10.54
CA HIS A 323 -13.15 -16.55 9.34
C HIS A 323 -12.77 -18.03 9.53
N PRO A 324 -13.50 -18.96 8.90
CA PRO A 324 -13.15 -20.37 8.95
C PRO A 324 -11.88 -20.68 8.14
N VAL A 325 -11.17 -21.71 8.56
CA VAL A 325 -9.88 -22.12 7.99
C VAL A 325 -9.93 -23.63 7.72
N LEU A 326 -9.32 -24.07 6.62
CA LEU A 326 -9.10 -25.48 6.33
C LEU A 326 -7.67 -25.85 6.71
N LEU A 327 -7.54 -26.83 7.59
CA LEU A 327 -6.27 -27.36 8.05
C LEU A 327 -5.92 -28.66 7.31
N ASP A 328 -4.63 -28.87 7.06
CA ASP A 328 -4.09 -30.15 6.63
C ASP A 328 -3.99 -31.14 7.80
N GLU A 329 -3.57 -32.38 7.51
CA GLU A 329 -3.35 -33.42 8.51
C GLU A 329 -2.29 -33.08 9.58
N PHE A 330 -1.42 -32.12 9.29
CA PHE A 330 -0.38 -31.63 10.19
C PHE A 330 -0.84 -30.40 11.01
N GLY A 331 -2.10 -29.98 10.87
CA GLY A 331 -2.65 -28.80 11.53
C GLY A 331 -2.16 -27.48 10.95
N ARG A 332 -1.59 -27.47 9.74
CA ARG A 332 -1.17 -26.26 9.03
C ARG A 332 -2.33 -25.71 8.20
N VAL A 333 -2.34 -24.40 8.01
CA VAL A 333 -3.40 -23.74 7.24
C VAL A 333 -3.23 -24.05 5.75
N ALA A 334 -4.06 -24.95 5.23
CA ALA A 334 -4.13 -25.26 3.80
C ALA A 334 -4.94 -24.21 3.03
N PHE A 335 -6.08 -23.77 3.58
CA PHE A 335 -6.89 -22.72 2.97
C PHE A 335 -7.53 -21.78 3.98
N ARG A 336 -7.68 -20.51 3.60
CA ARG A 336 -8.44 -19.51 4.35
C ARG A 336 -9.72 -19.16 3.61
N LEU A 337 -10.84 -19.22 4.31
CA LEU A 337 -12.14 -18.85 3.75
C LEU A 337 -12.46 -17.39 4.05
N THR A 338 -13.49 -16.85 3.39
CA THR A 338 -13.94 -15.48 3.66
C THR A 338 -14.87 -15.44 4.88
N PRO A 339 -15.05 -14.26 5.52
CA PRO A 339 -16.00 -14.10 6.64
C PRO A 339 -17.44 -14.49 6.31
N ARG A 340 -17.79 -14.64 5.03
CA ARG A 340 -19.11 -15.10 4.59
C ARG A 340 -19.42 -16.54 4.99
N GLY A 341 -18.39 -17.36 5.17
CA GLY A 341 -18.52 -18.75 5.63
C GLY A 341 -18.70 -18.88 7.15
N ARG A 342 -18.56 -17.78 7.90
CA ARG A 342 -18.70 -17.80 9.36
C ARG A 342 -20.13 -18.19 9.75
N GLY A 343 -20.26 -19.16 10.66
CA GLY A 343 -21.54 -19.73 11.09
C GLY A 343 -22.17 -20.70 10.08
N LYS A 344 -21.46 -21.04 9.00
CA LYS A 344 -21.89 -21.96 7.93
C LYS A 344 -20.83 -23.03 7.66
N GLU A 345 -20.00 -23.32 8.66
CA GLU A 345 -18.86 -24.23 8.55
C GLU A 345 -19.32 -25.67 8.27
N VAL A 346 -20.47 -26.07 8.81
CA VAL A 346 -21.08 -27.38 8.56
C VAL A 346 -21.53 -27.51 7.10
N ASP A 347 -22.17 -26.48 6.55
CA ASP A 347 -22.61 -26.47 5.14
C ASP A 347 -21.41 -26.52 4.19
N ILE A 348 -20.35 -25.79 4.53
CA ILE A 348 -19.08 -25.80 3.79
C ILE A 348 -18.42 -27.18 3.87
N ALA A 349 -18.37 -27.79 5.06
CA ALA A 349 -17.83 -29.12 5.25
C ALA A 349 -18.58 -30.17 4.43
N ASN A 350 -19.91 -30.11 4.42
CA ASN A 350 -20.78 -30.98 3.64
C ASN A 350 -20.56 -30.80 2.13
N ALA A 351 -20.51 -29.55 1.65
CA ALA A 351 -20.24 -29.25 0.24
C ALA A 351 -18.86 -29.74 -0.23
N LEU A 352 -17.88 -29.83 0.68
CA LEU A 352 -16.53 -30.31 0.40
C LEU A 352 -16.37 -31.82 0.65
N GLY A 353 -17.45 -32.56 0.90
CA GLY A 353 -17.43 -34.02 1.05
C GLY A 353 -17.48 -34.54 2.47
N GLY A 354 -18.06 -33.78 3.41
CA GLY A 354 -18.27 -34.21 4.80
C GLY A 354 -17.03 -34.07 5.68
N LEU A 355 -16.29 -32.96 5.53
CA LEU A 355 -15.09 -32.70 6.33
C LEU A 355 -15.40 -32.60 7.83
N LEU A 356 -14.44 -32.96 8.68
CA LEU A 356 -14.61 -32.83 10.13
C LEU A 356 -14.54 -31.35 10.53
N VAL A 357 -15.50 -30.89 11.34
CA VAL A 357 -15.57 -29.52 11.86
C VAL A 357 -15.08 -29.50 13.30
N GLU A 358 -14.01 -28.75 13.56
CA GLU A 358 -13.44 -28.55 14.90
C GLU A 358 -13.70 -27.11 15.37
N ASP A 359 -14.02 -26.96 16.65
CA ASP A 359 -14.10 -25.65 17.29
C ASP A 359 -12.70 -25.14 17.64
N MET A 360 -12.42 -23.88 17.31
CA MET A 360 -11.14 -23.26 17.70
C MET A 360 -11.04 -23.20 19.23
N ALA A 361 -9.95 -23.73 19.77
CA ALA A 361 -9.60 -23.51 21.17
C ALA A 361 -9.38 -22.02 21.37
N ALA A 362 -10.28 -21.35 22.12
CA ALA A 362 -10.22 -19.92 22.34
C ALA A 362 -8.99 -19.53 23.17
N VAL A 363 -7.84 -19.37 22.54
CA VAL A 363 -6.62 -18.94 23.21
C VAL A 363 -6.65 -17.42 23.36
N ARG A 364 -6.88 -16.93 24.59
CA ARG A 364 -6.78 -15.50 24.94
C ARG A 364 -5.35 -15.13 25.38
N GLY A 365 -5.04 -13.84 25.34
CA GLY A 365 -3.78 -13.29 25.83
C GLY A 365 -2.59 -13.51 24.87
N LEU A 366 -1.37 -13.50 25.43
CA LEU A 366 -0.12 -13.51 24.66
C LEU A 366 0.04 -14.76 23.78
N ARG A 367 -0.47 -15.92 24.22
CA ARG A 367 -0.45 -17.16 23.41
C ARG A 367 -1.37 -17.05 22.19
N GLY A 368 -2.54 -16.42 22.34
CA GLY A 368 -3.47 -16.16 21.24
C GLY A 368 -2.89 -15.16 20.25
N LEU A 369 -2.20 -14.13 20.75
CA LEU A 369 -1.49 -13.16 19.93
C LEU A 369 -0.35 -13.82 19.14
N ARG A 370 0.46 -14.68 19.78
CA ARG A 370 1.53 -15.43 19.12
C ARG A 370 0.98 -16.39 18.06
N ALA A 371 -0.08 -17.13 18.37
CA ALA A 371 -0.73 -18.06 17.45
C ALA A 371 -1.35 -17.33 16.24
N TRP A 372 -2.01 -16.19 16.47
CA TRP A 372 -2.50 -15.33 15.40
C TRP A 372 -1.36 -14.79 14.55
N PHE A 373 -0.28 -14.30 15.17
CA PHE A 373 0.88 -13.78 14.45
C PHE A 373 1.54 -14.86 13.59
N SER A 374 1.71 -16.08 14.10
CA SER A 374 2.22 -17.19 13.30
C SER A 374 1.25 -17.57 12.17
N ALA A 375 -0.06 -17.63 12.43
CA ALA A 375 -1.04 -17.92 11.38
C ALA A 375 -1.11 -16.81 10.32
N VAL A 376 -0.76 -15.57 10.65
CA VAL A 376 -0.74 -14.45 9.71
C VAL A 376 0.57 -14.38 8.94
N PHE A 377 1.72 -14.64 9.57
CA PHE A 377 3.06 -14.39 8.99
C PHE A 377 3.95 -15.62 8.82
N ALA A 378 3.82 -16.67 9.63
CA ALA A 378 4.71 -17.84 9.56
C ALA A 378 4.52 -18.65 8.26
N ASP A 379 3.31 -18.64 7.70
CA ASP A 379 3.03 -19.18 6.37
C ASP A 379 3.81 -18.46 5.27
N ASP A 380 4.14 -17.18 5.45
CA ASP A 380 4.83 -16.37 4.44
C ASP A 380 6.35 -16.61 4.42
N VAL A 381 6.92 -17.16 5.50
CA VAL A 381 8.36 -17.50 5.61
C VAL A 381 8.70 -18.81 4.89
N GLN A 382 7.72 -19.70 4.70
CA GLN A 382 7.89 -20.99 4.00
C GLN A 382 7.59 -20.92 2.50
N ALA A 383 7.33 -19.73 1.93
CA ALA A 383 7.29 -19.59 0.48
C ALA A 383 8.67 -19.90 -0.11
N PRO A 384 8.79 -20.72 -1.17
CA PRO A 384 10.08 -20.95 -1.79
C PRO A 384 10.62 -19.61 -2.30
N LEU A 385 11.75 -19.21 -1.76
CA LEU A 385 12.65 -18.24 -2.37
C LEU A 385 13.16 -18.87 -3.66
N GLY A 386 12.40 -18.80 -4.75
CA GLY A 386 12.83 -19.33 -6.04
C GLY A 386 11.67 -19.73 -6.94
N GLY A 387 11.58 -19.05 -8.08
CA GLY A 387 10.61 -19.29 -9.15
C GLY A 387 10.50 -18.08 -10.06
#